data_AF-A0A971A1C1-F1
#
_entry.id   AF-A0A971A1C1-F1
#
_cell.length_a   1.000
_cell.length_b   1.000
_cell.length_c   1.000
_cell.angle_alpha   90.00
_cell.angle_beta   90.00
_cell.angle_gamma   90.00
#
_symmetry.space_group_name_H-M   'P 1'
#
loop_
_entity.id
_entity.type
_entity.pdbx_description
1 polymer ?
#
loop_
_entity_poly.entity_id
_entity_poly.type
_entity_poly.pdbx_seq_one_letter_code
_entity_poly.pdbx_strand_id
1 'polypeptide(L)'
;MRALAQPIADHDEEPKLPTIVTTARPLRDQTDDALRALQAANAPLRLFVRSRSLCRVVTDDDGHPAIETLSESALRGELARAADFVREVQRREGLRTIPTSPPLDVVRDVASLGVWPLPTLSGIVEAPSVRPDGTLLTSPGYDAATRTLYVPAEGLVVPAVPAHPTDENVRAAADLLQEVVADFPFDSQASRANCLAAMITPVLRPMIDGPVPLALRQAPGRNGRNPPCRDRLHHRHRPQRRHHGCASR
;
A
#
# COMPACT_ATOMS: atom_id res chain seq x y z
N MET A 1 37.99 42.70 -5.02
CA MET A 1 36.83 42.22 -5.81
C MET A 1 35.69 41.94 -4.84
N ARG A 2 34.73 42.87 -4.75
CA ARG A 2 33.54 42.75 -3.90
C ARG A 2 32.53 41.84 -4.62
N ALA A 3 32.17 40.71 -4.01
CA ALA A 3 31.04 39.91 -4.46
C ALA A 3 29.76 40.69 -4.13
N LEU A 4 29.07 41.14 -5.18
CA LEU A 4 27.70 41.66 -5.08
C LEU A 4 26.78 40.45 -4.93
N ALA A 5 26.23 40.25 -3.73
CA ALA A 5 25.12 39.34 -3.54
C ALA A 5 23.92 39.91 -4.31
N GLN A 6 23.45 39.17 -5.32
CA GLN A 6 22.19 39.46 -5.99
C GLN A 6 21.03 39.14 -5.02
N PRO A 7 19.93 39.92 -5.05
CA PRO A 7 18.79 39.68 -4.18
C PRO A 7 18.06 38.40 -4.60
N ILE A 8 17.68 37.58 -3.62
CA ILE A 8 16.82 36.41 -3.81
C ILE A 8 15.41 36.94 -4.10
N ALA A 9 15.02 36.94 -5.37
CA ALA A 9 13.63 37.10 -5.80
C ALA A 9 13.02 35.69 -5.90
N ASP A 10 12.07 35.35 -5.04
CA ASP A 10 10.63 35.61 -5.21
C ASP A 10 9.91 34.91 -4.04
N HIS A 11 8.95 35.61 -3.45
CA HIS A 11 8.02 34.97 -2.52
C HIS A 11 7.11 34.07 -3.36
N ASP A 12 7.29 32.75 -3.24
CA ASP A 12 6.28 31.79 -3.66
C ASP A 12 4.95 32.18 -3.00
N GLU A 13 4.02 32.77 -3.76
CA GLU A 13 2.64 32.94 -3.31
C GLU A 13 2.07 31.54 -3.10
N GLU A 14 2.00 31.11 -1.84
CA GLU A 14 1.33 29.86 -1.48
C GLU A 14 -0.06 29.85 -2.13
N PRO A 15 -0.46 28.75 -2.79
CA PRO A 15 -1.73 28.67 -3.49
C PRO A 15 -2.85 28.96 -2.49
N LYS A 16 -3.58 30.05 -2.74
CA LYS A 16 -4.62 30.53 -1.84
C LYS A 16 -5.73 29.49 -1.72
N LEU A 17 -5.98 29.02 -0.50
CA LEU A 17 -7.05 28.06 -0.21
C LEU A 17 -8.43 28.67 -0.53
N PRO A 18 -9.41 27.84 -0.96
CA PRO A 18 -10.77 28.30 -1.11
C PRO A 18 -11.34 28.72 0.25
N THR A 19 -12.09 29.83 0.28
CA THR A 19 -12.73 30.33 1.50
C THR A 19 -14.17 29.82 1.59
N ILE A 20 -14.54 29.25 2.74
CA ILE A 20 -15.90 28.77 3.03
C ILE A 20 -16.52 29.62 4.14
N VAL A 21 -17.56 30.38 3.78
CA VAL A 21 -18.34 31.17 4.74
C VAL A 21 -19.34 30.26 5.45
N THR A 22 -19.37 30.35 6.78
CA THR A 22 -20.21 29.51 7.65
C THR A 22 -21.42 30.25 8.24
N THR A 23 -21.42 31.58 8.23
CA THR A 23 -22.54 32.39 8.76
C THR A 23 -23.73 32.40 7.82
N ALA A 24 -24.94 32.24 8.34
CA ALA A 24 -26.20 32.44 7.63
C ALA A 24 -26.33 31.64 6.31
N ARG A 25 -25.67 30.49 6.24
CA ARG A 25 -25.74 29.58 5.08
C ARG A 25 -26.33 28.23 5.48
N PRO A 26 -27.21 27.63 4.63
CA PRO A 26 -27.69 26.27 4.82
C PRO A 26 -26.53 25.26 4.93
N LEU A 27 -26.70 24.23 5.76
CA LEU A 27 -25.69 23.18 5.96
C LEU A 27 -25.27 22.52 4.64
N ARG A 28 -26.23 22.17 3.78
CA ARG A 28 -25.97 21.54 2.46
C ARG A 28 -25.00 22.35 1.59
N ASP A 29 -25.11 23.68 1.59
CA ASP A 29 -24.27 24.53 0.74
C ASP A 29 -22.84 24.60 1.30
N GLN A 30 -22.70 24.58 2.63
CA GLN A 30 -21.41 24.51 3.31
C GLN A 30 -20.75 23.14 3.09
N THR A 31 -21.53 22.06 3.15
CA THR A 31 -21.08 20.70 2.86
C THR A 31 -20.59 20.57 1.41
N ASP A 32 -21.34 21.10 0.43
CA ASP A 32 -20.95 21.05 -0.98
C ASP A 32 -19.65 21.80 -1.26
N ASP A 33 -19.46 22.98 -0.65
CA ASP A 33 -18.20 23.72 -0.73
C ASP A 33 -17.05 22.94 -0.09
N ALA A 34 -17.29 22.34 1.08
CA ALA A 34 -16.31 21.54 1.81
C ALA A 34 -15.88 20.30 1.02
N LEU A 35 -16.83 19.59 0.39
CA LEU A 35 -16.54 18.44 -0.48
C LEU A 35 -15.74 18.84 -1.71
N ARG A 36 -16.09 19.96 -2.37
CA ARG A 36 -15.34 20.48 -3.52
C ARG A 36 -13.92 20.82 -3.15
N ALA A 37 -13.73 21.51 -2.02
CA ALA A 37 -12.40 21.82 -1.50
C ALA A 37 -11.61 20.54 -1.17
N LEU A 38 -12.24 19.57 -0.48
CA LEU A 38 -11.61 18.31 -0.12
C LEU A 38 -11.19 17.50 -1.35
N GLN A 39 -12.04 17.44 -2.38
CA GLN A 39 -11.75 16.76 -3.65
C GLN A 39 -10.60 17.44 -4.38
N ALA A 40 -10.61 18.78 -4.48
CA ALA A 40 -9.55 19.54 -5.13
C ALA A 40 -8.19 19.39 -4.40
N ALA A 41 -8.21 19.31 -3.07
CA ALA A 41 -7.03 19.10 -2.24
C ALA A 41 -6.51 17.65 -2.26
N ASN A 42 -7.23 16.70 -2.86
CA ASN A 42 -6.85 15.29 -2.93
C ASN A 42 -5.94 14.98 -4.13
N ALA A 43 -4.98 15.86 -4.41
CA ALA A 43 -3.96 15.66 -5.43
C ALA A 43 -2.58 15.98 -4.81
N PRO A 44 -1.70 14.98 -4.59
CA PRO A 44 -1.86 13.55 -4.92
C PRO A 44 -2.96 12.85 -4.11
N LEU A 45 -3.47 11.73 -4.65
CA LEU A 45 -4.53 10.93 -4.03
C LEU A 45 -4.06 10.39 -2.67
N ARG A 46 -4.73 10.82 -1.60
CA ARG A 46 -4.47 10.37 -0.22
C ARG A 46 -5.75 9.98 0.52
N LEU A 47 -6.88 10.55 0.13
CA LEU A 47 -8.22 10.30 0.69
C LEU A 47 -9.02 9.40 -0.25
N PHE A 48 -9.72 8.45 0.34
CA PHE A 48 -10.49 7.43 -0.35
C PHE A 48 -11.80 7.11 0.39
N VAL A 49 -12.67 6.37 -0.28
CA VAL A 49 -13.86 5.74 0.32
C VAL A 49 -13.65 4.24 0.40
N ARG A 50 -13.80 3.65 1.60
CA ARG A 50 -13.78 2.20 1.78
C ARG A 50 -14.87 1.77 2.74
N SER A 51 -15.62 0.74 2.38
CA SER A 51 -16.71 0.19 3.21
C SER A 51 -17.73 1.23 3.69
N ARG A 52 -18.04 2.23 2.85
CA ARG A 52 -18.93 3.38 3.13
C ARG A 52 -18.42 4.37 4.19
N SER A 53 -17.12 4.43 4.40
CA SER A 53 -16.47 5.43 5.26
C SER A 53 -15.33 6.11 4.51
N LEU A 54 -15.05 7.36 4.88
CA LEU A 54 -13.85 8.06 4.44
C LEU A 54 -12.62 7.46 5.13
N CYS A 55 -11.57 7.22 4.37
CA CYS A 55 -10.30 6.72 4.86
C CYS A 55 -9.14 7.44 4.18
N ARG A 56 -7.96 7.30 4.76
CA ARG A 56 -6.70 7.73 4.15
C ARG A 56 -5.67 6.61 4.24
N VAL A 57 -4.63 6.71 3.42
CA VAL A 57 -3.46 5.84 3.56
C VAL A 57 -2.42 6.57 4.40
N VAL A 58 -1.96 5.88 5.45
CA VAL A 58 -0.89 6.33 6.35
C VAL A 58 0.23 5.31 6.35
N THR A 59 1.36 5.68 6.91
CA THR A 59 2.44 4.75 7.23
C THR A 59 2.33 4.42 8.71
N ASP A 60 2.40 3.13 9.06
CA ASP A 60 2.43 2.68 10.45
C ASP A 60 3.84 2.83 11.07
N ASP A 61 3.96 2.45 12.35
CA ASP A 61 5.21 2.58 13.11
C ASP A 61 6.35 1.72 12.54
N ASP A 62 6.02 0.66 11.79
CA ASP A 62 6.96 -0.26 11.16
C ASP A 62 7.32 0.16 9.71
N GLY A 63 6.73 1.26 9.21
CA GLY A 63 7.00 1.76 7.86
C GLY A 63 6.07 1.21 6.77
N HIS A 64 5.07 0.39 7.14
CA HIS A 64 4.15 -0.22 6.19
C HIS A 64 2.92 0.66 5.92
N PRO A 65 2.38 0.64 4.69
CA PRO A 65 1.19 1.40 4.35
C PRO A 65 -0.06 0.77 4.96
N ALA A 66 -0.80 1.55 5.74
CA ALA A 66 -2.02 1.15 6.41
C ALA A 66 -3.22 2.02 5.99
N ILE A 67 -4.42 1.42 5.98
CA ILE A 67 -5.67 2.15 5.72
C ILE A 67 -6.25 2.61 7.07
N GLU A 68 -6.28 3.92 7.29
CA GLU A 68 -6.89 4.54 8.45
C GLU A 68 -8.29 5.06 8.11
N THR A 69 -9.32 4.61 8.84
CA THR A 69 -10.65 5.23 8.74
C THR A 69 -10.64 6.58 9.44
N LEU A 70 -11.12 7.63 8.79
CA LEU A 70 -11.12 8.97 9.36
C LEU A 70 -12.12 9.07 10.51
N SER A 71 -11.63 9.45 11.68
CA SER A 71 -12.47 9.92 12.79
C SER A 71 -13.03 11.32 12.52
N GLU A 72 -14.01 11.77 13.32
CA GLU A 72 -14.53 13.16 13.27
C GLU A 72 -13.38 14.18 13.36
N SER A 73 -12.44 13.98 14.27
CA SER A 73 -11.27 14.85 14.45
C SER A 73 -10.32 14.80 13.25
N ALA A 74 -10.08 13.61 12.68
CA ALA A 74 -9.22 13.47 11.52
C ALA A 74 -9.83 14.15 10.29
N LEU A 75 -11.11 13.90 10.00
CA LEU A 75 -11.84 14.56 8.91
C LEU A 75 -11.89 16.07 9.09
N ARG A 76 -12.11 16.57 10.31
CA ARG A 76 -12.05 18.00 10.61
C ARG A 76 -10.68 18.59 10.27
N GLY A 77 -9.61 17.86 10.56
CA GLY A 77 -8.25 18.23 10.18
C GLY A 77 -8.02 18.23 8.66
N GLU A 78 -8.57 17.25 7.94
CA GLU A 78 -8.49 17.21 6.46
C GLU A 78 -9.25 18.39 5.83
N LEU A 79 -10.45 18.71 6.32
CA LEU A 79 -11.22 19.87 5.86
C LEU A 79 -10.52 21.19 6.16
N ALA A 80 -9.91 21.34 7.33
CA ALA A 80 -9.17 22.55 7.71
C ALA A 80 -7.94 22.79 6.83
N ARG A 81 -7.35 21.74 6.24
CA ARG A 81 -6.23 21.86 5.29
C ARG A 81 -6.71 22.08 3.85
N ALA A 82 -7.96 21.79 3.56
CA ALA A 82 -8.54 21.92 2.23
C ALA A 82 -9.13 23.31 1.95
N ALA A 83 -9.55 24.04 2.99
CA ALA A 83 -10.21 25.33 2.85
C ALA A 83 -10.07 26.22 4.10
N ASP A 84 -10.13 27.53 3.89
CA ASP A 84 -10.23 28.54 4.94
C ASP A 84 -11.69 28.72 5.37
N PHE A 85 -12.05 28.25 6.56
CA PHE A 85 -13.38 28.47 7.11
C PHE A 85 -13.46 29.83 7.80
N VAL A 86 -14.46 30.62 7.46
CA VAL A 86 -14.65 31.96 8.02
C VAL A 86 -16.09 32.18 8.48
N ARG A 87 -16.24 33.02 9.50
CA ARG A 87 -17.51 33.53 9.99
C ARG A 87 -17.59 35.01 9.64
N GLU A 88 -18.64 35.39 8.92
CA GLU A 88 -18.94 36.79 8.65
C GLU A 88 -19.72 37.42 9.81
N VAL A 89 -19.34 38.63 10.19
CA VAL A 89 -19.96 39.39 11.28
C VAL A 89 -20.15 40.84 10.84
N GLN A 90 -21.40 41.32 10.91
CA GLN A 90 -21.70 42.72 10.68
C GLN A 90 -21.17 43.58 11.86
N ARG A 91 -20.36 44.58 11.54
CA ARG A 91 -19.90 45.61 12.49
C ARG A 91 -20.32 47.00 12.00
N ARG A 92 -20.13 48.01 12.86
CA ARG A 92 -20.43 49.42 12.53
C ARG A 92 -19.63 49.92 11.31
N GLU A 93 -18.42 49.41 11.10
CA GLU A 93 -17.52 49.75 10.00
C GLU A 93 -17.71 48.88 8.74
N GLY A 94 -18.68 47.95 8.75
CA GLY A 94 -18.93 47.02 7.64
C GLY A 94 -18.84 45.54 8.02
N LEU A 95 -18.90 44.68 7.00
CA LEU A 95 -18.80 43.23 7.15
C LEU A 95 -17.33 42.84 7.40
N ARG A 96 -17.08 42.05 8.45
CA ARG A 96 -15.76 41.47 8.70
C ARG A 96 -15.84 39.94 8.70
N THR A 97 -14.87 39.31 8.06
CA THR A 97 -14.64 37.86 8.13
C THR A 97 -13.71 37.53 9.30
N ILE A 98 -14.06 36.52 10.07
CA ILE A 98 -13.27 36.02 11.21
C ILE A 98 -12.94 34.55 10.93
N PRO A 99 -11.65 34.15 10.87
CA PRO A 99 -11.28 32.76 10.72
C PRO A 99 -11.89 31.87 11.80
N THR A 100 -12.30 30.68 11.42
CA THR A 100 -12.84 29.68 12.34
C THR A 100 -12.40 28.29 11.91
N SER A 101 -12.43 27.33 12.83
CA SER A 101 -12.22 25.93 12.47
C SER A 101 -13.46 25.39 11.73
N PRO A 102 -13.32 24.32 10.92
CA PRO A 102 -14.48 23.69 10.30
C PRO A 102 -15.56 23.39 11.35
N PRO A 103 -16.80 23.88 11.16
CA PRO A 103 -17.92 23.61 12.05
C PRO A 103 -18.22 22.11 12.17
N LEU A 104 -18.54 21.64 13.37
CA LEU A 104 -18.73 20.21 13.63
C LEU A 104 -19.98 19.63 12.94
N ASP A 105 -21.01 20.44 12.72
CA ASP A 105 -22.17 20.08 11.91
C ASP A 105 -21.78 19.79 10.46
N VAL A 106 -20.94 20.62 9.84
CA VAL A 106 -20.39 20.35 8.49
C VAL A 106 -19.54 19.08 8.49
N VAL A 107 -18.66 18.90 9.47
CA VAL A 107 -17.80 17.70 9.57
C VAL A 107 -18.65 16.42 9.67
N ARG A 108 -19.67 16.42 10.53
CA ARG A 108 -20.56 15.28 10.76
C ARG A 108 -21.43 14.99 9.54
N ASP A 109 -21.93 16.04 8.90
CA ASP A 109 -22.71 15.92 7.67
C ASP A 109 -21.86 15.26 6.58
N VAL A 110 -20.67 15.81 6.29
CA VAL A 110 -19.69 15.22 5.36
C VAL A 110 -19.38 13.77 5.71
N ALA A 111 -19.14 13.43 6.98
CA ALA A 111 -18.85 12.06 7.40
C ALA A 111 -20.01 11.07 7.18
N SER A 112 -21.25 11.55 7.07
CA SER A 112 -22.47 10.74 7.05
C SER A 112 -23.16 10.64 5.68
N LEU A 113 -22.66 11.34 4.65
CA LEU A 113 -23.28 11.42 3.32
C LEU A 113 -23.57 10.07 2.65
N GLY A 114 -22.74 9.06 2.92
CA GLY A 114 -22.88 7.71 2.33
C GLY A 114 -22.36 7.59 0.89
N VAL A 115 -22.20 8.70 0.18
CA VAL A 115 -21.55 8.80 -1.14
C VAL A 115 -20.66 10.03 -1.15
N TRP A 116 -19.42 9.89 -1.65
CA TRP A 116 -18.44 10.97 -1.71
C TRP A 116 -17.84 11.07 -3.10
N PRO A 117 -17.47 12.29 -3.56
CA PRO A 117 -16.76 12.50 -4.82
C PRO A 117 -15.26 12.18 -4.68
N LEU A 118 -14.94 11.05 -4.06
CA LEU A 118 -13.58 10.58 -3.80
C LEU A 118 -13.43 9.14 -4.32
N PRO A 119 -12.23 8.73 -4.77
CA PRO A 119 -12.02 7.38 -5.29
C PRO A 119 -12.25 6.33 -4.22
N THR A 120 -12.82 5.20 -4.61
CA THR A 120 -12.99 4.05 -3.73
C THR A 120 -11.71 3.24 -3.60
N LEU A 121 -11.39 2.70 -2.43
CA LEU A 121 -10.21 1.87 -2.20
C LEU A 121 -10.62 0.45 -1.77
N SER A 122 -10.22 -0.55 -2.55
CA SER A 122 -10.36 -1.97 -2.21
C SER A 122 -9.29 -2.42 -1.21
N GLY A 123 -8.03 -2.03 -1.47
CA GLY A 123 -6.89 -2.42 -0.66
C GLY A 123 -5.58 -1.75 -1.09
N ILE A 124 -4.52 -2.09 -0.38
CA ILE A 124 -3.15 -1.70 -0.67
C ILE A 124 -2.38 -2.96 -1.03
N VAL A 125 -1.49 -2.87 -2.02
CA VAL A 125 -0.52 -3.92 -2.33
C VAL A 125 0.89 -3.35 -2.24
N GLU A 126 1.82 -4.13 -1.73
CA GLU A 126 3.23 -3.73 -1.57
C GLU A 126 4.16 -4.39 -2.59
N ALA A 127 3.64 -5.32 -3.38
CA ALA A 127 4.33 -5.96 -4.50
C ALA A 127 3.49 -5.85 -5.77
N PRO A 128 4.10 -5.95 -6.97
CA PRO A 128 3.34 -6.01 -8.20
C PRO A 128 2.32 -7.13 -8.16
N SER A 129 1.13 -6.83 -8.65
CA SER A 129 -0.01 -7.75 -8.65
C SER A 129 -0.58 -7.89 -10.05
N VAL A 130 -1.28 -8.99 -10.28
CA VAL A 130 -1.93 -9.23 -11.56
C VAL A 130 -3.35 -8.68 -11.53
N ARG A 131 -3.73 -7.97 -12.59
CA ARG A 131 -5.10 -7.48 -12.81
C ARG A 131 -6.00 -8.59 -13.35
N PRO A 132 -7.34 -8.43 -13.28
CA PRO A 132 -8.27 -9.41 -13.84
C PRO A 132 -8.09 -9.70 -15.33
N ASP A 133 -7.60 -8.72 -16.10
CA ASP A 133 -7.31 -8.87 -17.53
C ASP A 133 -5.96 -9.57 -17.82
N GLY A 134 -5.22 -9.97 -16.78
CA GLY A 134 -3.91 -10.60 -16.88
C GLY A 134 -2.73 -9.63 -17.03
N THR A 135 -2.97 -8.32 -17.09
CA THR A 135 -1.90 -7.33 -17.09
C THR A 135 -1.30 -7.16 -15.69
N LEU A 136 -0.08 -6.66 -15.61
CA LEU A 136 0.61 -6.43 -14.33
C LEU A 136 0.44 -4.98 -13.86
N LEU A 137 0.14 -4.81 -12.58
CA LEU A 137 0.24 -3.56 -11.86
C LEU A 137 1.67 -3.41 -11.33
N THR A 138 2.51 -2.68 -12.07
CA THR A 138 3.94 -2.49 -11.75
C THR A 138 4.34 -1.04 -11.50
N SER A 139 3.43 -0.09 -11.73
CA SER A 139 3.68 1.35 -11.51
C SER A 139 3.09 1.79 -10.17
N PRO A 140 3.88 2.42 -9.28
CA PRO A 140 3.38 2.91 -8.00
C PRO A 140 2.21 3.89 -8.19
N GLY A 141 1.23 3.82 -7.31
CA GLY A 141 0.06 4.70 -7.34
C GLY A 141 -1.27 3.96 -7.41
N TYR A 142 -2.33 4.74 -7.60
CA TYR A 142 -3.70 4.23 -7.57
C TYR A 142 -4.12 3.67 -8.93
N ASP A 143 -4.52 2.41 -8.94
CA ASP A 143 -5.06 1.72 -10.11
C ASP A 143 -6.59 1.78 -10.09
N ALA A 144 -7.18 2.60 -10.96
CA ALA A 144 -8.63 2.79 -11.00
C ALA A 144 -9.41 1.53 -11.40
N ALA A 145 -8.80 0.64 -12.21
CA ALA A 145 -9.44 -0.59 -12.69
C ALA A 145 -9.68 -1.58 -11.55
N THR A 146 -8.69 -1.79 -10.69
CA THR A 146 -8.78 -2.71 -9.53
C THR A 146 -9.13 -2.00 -8.22
N ARG A 147 -9.11 -0.66 -8.19
CA ARG A 147 -9.30 0.19 -7.00
C ARG A 147 -8.25 -0.10 -5.92
N THR A 148 -7.04 -0.40 -6.35
CA THR A 148 -5.92 -0.80 -5.47
C THR A 148 -4.87 0.29 -5.50
N LEU A 149 -4.30 0.61 -4.33
CA LEU A 149 -3.13 1.46 -4.25
C LEU A 149 -1.87 0.59 -4.21
N TYR A 150 -0.99 0.71 -5.21
CA TYR A 150 0.31 0.07 -5.19
C TYR A 150 1.35 0.98 -4.53
N VAL A 151 1.85 0.57 -3.37
CA VAL A 151 2.90 1.24 -2.61
C VAL A 151 4.06 0.25 -2.45
N PRO A 152 5.07 0.25 -3.34
CA PRO A 152 6.13 -0.75 -3.31
C PRO A 152 6.82 -0.84 -1.95
N ALA A 153 7.01 -2.05 -1.44
CA ALA A 153 7.82 -2.30 -0.26
C ALA A 153 9.23 -1.73 -0.44
N GLU A 154 9.79 -1.18 0.63
CA GLU A 154 11.15 -0.64 0.61
C GLU A 154 12.16 -1.72 0.18
N GLY A 155 13.04 -1.38 -0.76
CA GLY A 155 14.05 -2.29 -1.29
C GLY A 155 13.54 -3.37 -2.25
N LEU A 156 12.23 -3.43 -2.55
CA LEU A 156 11.70 -4.36 -3.55
C LEU A 156 12.09 -3.90 -4.97
N VAL A 157 13.01 -4.63 -5.60
CA VAL A 157 13.36 -4.45 -7.00
C VAL A 157 12.74 -5.58 -7.81
N VAL A 158 11.78 -5.24 -8.68
CA VAL A 158 11.16 -6.21 -9.59
C VAL A 158 11.77 -6.05 -10.98
N PRO A 159 12.40 -7.11 -11.54
CA PRO A 159 12.89 -7.09 -12.91
C PRO A 159 11.77 -6.81 -13.92
N ALA A 160 12.12 -6.21 -15.05
CA ALA A 160 11.15 -6.04 -16.14
C ALA A 160 10.62 -7.40 -16.60
N VAL A 161 9.30 -7.57 -16.60
CA VAL A 161 8.64 -8.76 -17.12
C VAL A 161 8.37 -8.56 -18.61
N PRO A 162 8.93 -9.39 -19.52
CA PRO A 162 8.68 -9.25 -20.95
C PRO A 162 7.20 -9.47 -21.28
N ALA A 163 6.64 -8.63 -22.16
CA ALA A 163 5.26 -8.80 -22.63
C ALA A 163 5.06 -10.11 -23.42
N HIS A 164 6.13 -10.59 -24.06
CA HIS A 164 6.18 -11.87 -24.76
C HIS A 164 7.36 -12.68 -24.22
N PRO A 165 7.17 -13.46 -23.14
CA PRO A 165 8.25 -14.24 -22.54
C PRO A 165 8.73 -15.33 -23.51
N THR A 166 10.04 -15.57 -23.54
CA THR A 166 10.62 -16.70 -24.29
C THR A 166 10.45 -18.00 -23.52
N ASP A 167 10.61 -19.14 -24.19
CA ASP A 167 10.63 -20.46 -23.53
C ASP A 167 11.68 -20.55 -22.42
N GLU A 168 12.79 -19.82 -22.55
CA GLU A 168 13.82 -19.75 -21.53
C GLU A 168 13.36 -18.94 -20.32
N ASN A 169 12.65 -17.83 -20.52
CA ASN A 169 12.06 -17.07 -19.41
C ASN A 169 11.03 -17.92 -18.65
N VAL A 170 10.20 -18.68 -19.37
CA VAL A 170 9.20 -19.58 -18.76
C VAL A 170 9.89 -20.68 -17.95
N ARG A 171 10.93 -21.32 -18.50
CA ARG A 171 11.72 -22.34 -17.78
C ARG A 171 12.38 -21.78 -16.52
N ALA A 172 13.06 -20.64 -16.63
CA ALA A 172 13.71 -20.00 -15.48
C ALA A 172 12.71 -19.63 -14.37
N ALA A 173 11.53 -19.10 -14.72
CA ALA A 173 10.49 -18.80 -13.76
C ALA A 173 9.92 -20.07 -13.08
N ALA A 174 9.73 -21.14 -13.85
CA ALA A 174 9.28 -22.43 -13.31
C ALA A 174 10.32 -23.06 -12.37
N ASP A 175 11.60 -22.95 -12.69
CA ASP A 175 12.70 -23.43 -11.85
C ASP A 175 12.77 -22.65 -10.53
N LEU A 176 12.62 -21.32 -10.57
CA LEU A 176 12.56 -20.47 -9.38
C LEU A 176 11.42 -20.86 -8.44
N LEU A 177 10.22 -21.10 -8.98
CA LEU A 177 9.07 -21.57 -8.18
C LEU A 177 9.33 -22.95 -7.57
N GLN A 178 10.00 -23.82 -8.32
CA GLN A 178 10.35 -25.17 -7.89
C GLN A 178 11.43 -25.21 -6.80
N GLU A 179 12.35 -24.23 -6.81
CA GLU A 179 13.42 -24.06 -5.83
C GLU A 179 12.87 -23.82 -4.42
N VAL A 180 11.82 -22.99 -4.30
CA VAL A 180 11.17 -22.64 -3.01
C VAL A 180 10.75 -23.88 -2.21
N VAL A 181 10.45 -24.98 -2.89
CA VAL A 181 9.98 -26.23 -2.27
C VAL A 181 10.91 -27.42 -2.55
N ALA A 182 12.14 -27.18 -3.00
CA ALA A 182 13.05 -28.24 -3.43
C ALA A 182 13.46 -29.19 -2.28
N ASP A 183 13.64 -28.65 -1.07
CA ASP A 183 14.05 -29.42 0.11
C ASP A 183 12.88 -30.16 0.80
N PHE A 184 11.64 -29.93 0.36
CA PHE A 184 10.49 -30.57 0.97
C PHE A 184 10.32 -32.01 0.44
N PRO A 185 10.23 -33.03 1.31
CA PRO A 185 10.17 -34.43 0.91
C PRO A 185 8.75 -34.83 0.45
N PHE A 186 8.35 -34.41 -0.76
CA PHE A 186 7.09 -34.82 -1.34
C PHE A 186 7.07 -36.32 -1.63
N ASP A 187 5.92 -36.96 -1.38
CA ASP A 187 5.68 -38.37 -1.66
C ASP A 187 5.46 -38.67 -3.16
N SER A 188 5.11 -37.64 -3.94
CA SER A 188 4.79 -37.75 -5.36
C SER A 188 4.93 -36.41 -6.09
N GLN A 189 5.03 -36.48 -7.42
CA GLN A 189 5.00 -35.28 -8.28
C GLN A 189 3.66 -34.53 -8.17
N ALA A 190 2.55 -35.24 -7.96
CA ALA A 190 1.23 -34.63 -7.78
C ALA A 190 1.17 -33.78 -6.51
N SER A 191 1.71 -34.27 -5.39
CA SER A 191 1.79 -33.50 -4.14
C SER A 191 2.63 -32.24 -4.30
N ARG A 192 3.74 -32.31 -5.04
CA ARG A 192 4.56 -31.13 -5.37
C ARG A 192 3.79 -30.12 -6.23
N ALA A 193 3.12 -30.58 -7.28
CA ALA A 193 2.31 -29.73 -8.16
C ALA A 193 1.17 -29.04 -7.40
N ASN A 194 0.47 -29.77 -6.53
CA ASN A 194 -0.59 -29.22 -5.68
C ASN A 194 -0.05 -28.17 -4.69
N CYS A 195 1.14 -28.37 -4.15
CA CYS A 195 1.80 -27.38 -3.29
C CYS A 195 2.09 -26.08 -4.06
N LEU A 196 2.69 -26.19 -5.25
CA LEU A 196 2.96 -25.05 -6.12
C LEU A 196 1.67 -24.31 -6.52
N ALA A 197 0.64 -25.05 -6.95
CA ALA A 197 -0.66 -24.48 -7.28
C ALA A 197 -1.26 -23.72 -6.09
N ALA A 198 -1.19 -24.29 -4.89
CA ALA A 198 -1.67 -23.64 -3.67
C ALA A 198 -0.91 -22.35 -3.32
N MET A 199 0.39 -22.24 -3.63
CA MET A 199 1.19 -21.03 -3.40
C MET A 199 0.90 -19.93 -4.42
N ILE A 200 0.70 -20.30 -5.69
CA ILE A 200 0.53 -19.34 -6.79
C ILE A 200 -0.93 -18.84 -6.87
N THR A 201 -1.90 -19.65 -6.48
CA THR A 201 -3.33 -19.33 -6.56
C THR A 201 -3.71 -17.99 -5.91
N PRO A 202 -3.25 -17.63 -4.70
CA PRO A 202 -3.56 -16.32 -4.11
C PRO A 202 -3.07 -15.14 -4.95
N VAL A 203 -1.90 -15.27 -5.59
CA VAL A 203 -1.32 -14.23 -6.46
C VAL A 203 -2.14 -14.08 -7.74
N LEU A 204 -2.59 -15.20 -8.31
CA LEU A 204 -3.41 -15.22 -9.53
C LEU A 204 -4.91 -15.05 -9.25
N ARG A 205 -5.33 -14.97 -7.98
CA ARG A 205 -6.75 -14.90 -7.60
C ARG A 205 -7.51 -13.81 -8.37
N PRO A 206 -6.97 -12.60 -8.60
CA PRO A 206 -7.70 -11.57 -9.35
C PRO A 206 -8.03 -11.94 -10.80
N MET A 207 -7.27 -12.83 -11.43
CA MET A 207 -7.49 -13.29 -12.80
C MET A 207 -8.49 -14.45 -12.92
N ILE A 208 -8.78 -15.14 -11.82
CA ILE A 208 -9.58 -16.36 -11.84
C ILE A 208 -11.04 -16.02 -11.64
N ASP A 209 -11.82 -16.01 -12.72
CA ASP A 209 -13.27 -15.91 -12.65
C ASP A 209 -13.88 -17.23 -12.20
N GLY A 210 -14.18 -17.34 -10.90
CA GLY A 210 -14.85 -18.49 -10.31
C GLY A 210 -14.22 -19.01 -9.03
N PRO A 211 -14.61 -20.23 -8.61
CA PRO A 211 -14.07 -20.87 -7.42
C PRO A 211 -12.62 -21.28 -7.64
N VAL A 212 -11.79 -21.03 -6.62
CA VAL A 212 -10.45 -21.61 -6.52
C VAL A 212 -10.48 -22.85 -5.62
N PRO A 213 -9.72 -23.91 -5.93
CA PRO A 213 -9.69 -25.10 -5.09
C PRO A 213 -9.26 -24.79 -3.65
N LEU A 214 -9.91 -25.41 -2.67
CA LEU A 214 -9.42 -25.40 -1.29
C LEU A 214 -8.20 -26.33 -1.20
N ALA A 215 -7.03 -25.76 -0.92
CA ALA A 215 -5.80 -26.53 -0.74
C ALA A 215 -5.72 -27.13 0.67
N LEU A 216 -6.21 -28.35 0.83
CA LEU A 216 -6.01 -29.13 2.06
C LEU A 216 -4.63 -29.79 2.05
N ARG A 217 -3.78 -29.47 3.04
CA ARG A 217 -2.48 -30.11 3.23
C ARG A 217 -2.54 -31.08 4.40
N GLN A 218 -2.24 -32.34 4.14
CA GLN A 218 -2.14 -33.37 5.16
C GLN A 218 -0.71 -33.91 5.16
N ALA A 219 -0.03 -33.86 6.30
CA ALA A 219 1.21 -34.60 6.48
C ALA A 219 0.87 -36.10 6.60
N PRO A 220 1.59 -37.01 5.95
CA PRO A 220 1.38 -38.44 6.19
C PRO A 220 1.56 -38.72 7.69
N GLY A 221 0.52 -39.27 8.30
CA GLY A 221 0.56 -39.67 9.70
C GLY A 221 1.72 -40.63 9.93
N ARG A 222 2.35 -40.54 11.11
CA ARG A 222 3.47 -41.39 11.52
C ARG A 222 3.03 -42.85 11.63
N ASN A 223 2.87 -43.52 10.50
CA ASN A 223 2.73 -44.98 10.44
C ASN A 223 4.13 -45.54 10.68
N GLY A 224 4.34 -46.11 11.87
CA GLY A 224 5.63 -46.50 12.44
C GLY A 224 6.37 -47.62 11.71
N ARG A 225 6.84 -47.37 10.48
CA ARG A 225 7.81 -48.22 9.78
C ARG A 225 8.81 -47.39 8.99
N ASN A 226 9.69 -46.68 9.68
CA ASN A 226 11.09 -46.57 9.25
C ASN A 226 12.00 -46.20 10.44
N PRO A 227 13.20 -46.81 10.56
CA PRO A 227 14.08 -46.60 11.69
C PRO A 227 14.63 -45.16 11.70
N PRO A 228 15.05 -44.64 12.87
CA PRO A 228 15.53 -43.28 12.99
C PRO A 228 16.74 -43.06 12.07
N CYS A 229 16.80 -41.86 11.50
CA CYS A 229 17.93 -41.32 10.76
C CYS A 229 19.25 -41.74 11.42
N ARG A 230 19.92 -42.75 10.84
CA ARG A 230 21.27 -43.12 11.21
C ARG A 230 22.19 -42.23 10.40
N ASP A 231 22.81 -41.28 11.10
CA ASP A 231 24.03 -40.57 10.77
C ASP A 231 24.56 -40.71 9.34
N ARG A 232 24.35 -39.65 8.54
CA ARG A 232 25.27 -39.27 7.46
C ARG A 232 25.75 -37.83 7.64
N LEU A 233 26.19 -37.51 8.86
CA LEU A 233 27.20 -36.47 9.06
C LEU A 233 28.58 -37.10 8.83
N HIS A 234 28.93 -37.35 7.58
CA HIS A 234 30.35 -37.45 7.24
C HIS A 234 30.92 -36.03 7.24
N HIS A 235 31.48 -35.66 8.39
CA HIS A 235 32.43 -34.57 8.54
C HIS A 235 33.48 -34.65 7.41
N ARG A 236 33.36 -33.80 6.39
CA ARG A 236 34.53 -33.39 5.60
C ARG A 236 35.28 -32.33 6.40
N HIS A 237 36.08 -32.79 7.37
CA HIS A 237 37.10 -31.95 7.99
C HIS A 237 38.14 -31.55 6.93
N ARG A 238 38.19 -30.25 6.59
CA ARG A 238 39.38 -29.65 5.97
C ARG A 238 40.53 -29.72 6.99
N PRO A 239 41.73 -30.22 6.64
CA PRO A 239 42.87 -30.12 7.54
C PRO A 239 43.48 -28.73 7.45
N GLN A 240 43.33 -27.92 8.50
CA GLN A 240 44.19 -26.77 8.72
C GLN A 240 45.55 -27.26 9.22
N ARG A 241 46.60 -26.95 8.46
CA ARG A 241 48.00 -27.14 8.84
C ARG A 241 48.29 -26.33 10.12
N ARG A 242 48.68 -26.99 11.20
CA ARG A 242 49.39 -26.36 12.31
C ARG A 242 50.84 -26.86 12.31
N HIS A 243 51.76 -25.97 11.97
CA HIS A 243 53.17 -26.13 12.26
C HIS A 243 53.38 -25.92 13.76
N HIS A 244 53.77 -26.98 14.48
CA HIS A 244 54.51 -26.88 15.73
C HIS A 244 55.75 -27.77 15.59
N GLY A 245 56.89 -27.14 15.28
CA GLY A 245 58.19 -27.73 15.53
C GLY A 245 58.60 -27.37 16.96
N CYS A 246 58.76 -28.39 17.80
CA CYS A 246 59.43 -28.28 19.09
C CYS A 246 60.73 -29.08 18.98
N ALA A 247 61.87 -28.41 19.12
CA ALA A 247 63.11 -29.02 19.57
C ALA A 247 64.09 -27.95 20.07
N SER A 248 64.17 -27.90 21.40
CA SER A 248 65.30 -27.47 22.23
C SER A 248 66.70 -27.61 21.61
N ARG A 249 67.47 -26.50 21.66
CA ARG A 249 68.77 -26.35 22.32
C ARG A 249 69.10 -24.87 22.45
#